data_AF-A0A4Q3RQY5-F1
#
_entry.id   AF-A0A4Q3RQY5-F1
#
_cell.length_a   1.000
_cell.length_b   1.000
_cell.length_c   1.000
_cell.angle_alpha   90.00
_cell.angle_beta   90.00
_cell.angle_gamma   90.00
#
_symmetry.space_group_name_H-M   'P 1'
#
loop_
_entity.id
_entity.type
_entity.pdbx_description
1 polymer ?
#
loop_
_entity_poly.entity_id
_entity_poly.type
_entity_poly.pdbx_seq_one_letter_code
_entity_poly.pdbx_strand_id
1 'polypeptide(L)'
;MNVNDINYKINRFVDSFGKWLLMAMILASAGILMKMWALPAGGFVFVFSILVLAVMFVVQIALSFVYIVSNVRLALLGSFCSLGLVMAFLAIIFRYQVWFGWQIMLLITMPMYFLSALVLVYFLIHKKKFHLSQYKFLVKNLVVPFVFTMLLLLVSFVLSPDTFYETFKPREIKKELRKKQEQQQQQREGQKPDEQYEI
;
A
#
# COMPACT_ATOMS: atom_id res chain seq x y z
N MET A 1 -36.45 1.64 14.95
CA MET A 1 -35.67 2.22 13.83
C MET A 1 -36.02 1.43 12.58
N ASN A 2 -36.55 2.06 11.53
CA ASN A 2 -37.11 1.35 10.38
C ASN A 2 -36.01 0.68 9.54
N VAL A 3 -36.23 -0.54 9.05
CA VAL A 3 -35.24 -1.30 8.26
C VAL A 3 -34.81 -0.53 6.99
N ASN A 4 -35.72 0.26 6.42
CA ASN A 4 -35.44 1.11 5.26
C ASN A 4 -34.47 2.25 5.54
N ASP A 5 -34.51 2.86 6.74
CA ASP A 5 -33.59 3.93 7.12
C ASP A 5 -32.17 3.40 7.35
N ILE A 6 -32.08 2.18 7.89
CA ILE A 6 -30.82 1.47 8.11
C ILE A 6 -30.16 1.18 6.77
N ASN A 7 -30.90 0.60 5.82
CA ASN A 7 -30.41 0.32 4.46
C ASN A 7 -29.97 1.57 3.69
N TYR A 8 -30.68 2.70 3.86
CA TYR A 8 -30.30 3.96 3.23
C TYR A 8 -28.97 4.51 3.79
N LYS A 9 -28.80 4.52 5.11
CA LYS A 9 -27.56 4.97 5.77
C LYS A 9 -26.35 4.12 5.35
N ILE A 10 -26.57 2.82 5.27
CA ILE A 10 -25.60 1.81 4.81
C ILE A 10 -25.14 2.09 3.38
N ASN A 11 -26.08 2.29 2.44
CA ASN A 11 -25.73 2.56 1.05
C ASN A 11 -24.96 3.87 0.90
N ARG A 12 -25.38 4.93 1.60
CA ARG A 12 -24.67 6.21 1.61
C ARG A 12 -23.26 6.08 2.17
N PHE A 13 -23.10 5.28 3.23
CA PHE A 13 -21.78 5.00 3.79
C PHE A 13 -20.89 4.28 2.78
N VAL A 14 -21.40 3.21 2.14
CA VAL A 14 -20.68 2.43 1.14
C VAL A 14 -20.21 3.29 -0.03
N ASP A 15 -21.07 4.17 -0.55
CA ASP A 15 -20.73 5.07 -1.64
C ASP A 15 -19.70 6.12 -1.22
N SER A 16 -19.83 6.70 -0.02
CA SER A 16 -18.85 7.65 0.52
C SER A 16 -17.49 6.98 0.76
N PHE A 17 -17.49 5.79 1.36
CA PHE A 17 -16.28 5.02 1.61
C PHE A 17 -15.52 4.72 0.32
N GLY A 18 -16.22 4.27 -0.74
CA GLY A 18 -15.61 4.03 -2.05
C GLY A 18 -14.97 5.28 -2.67
N LYS A 19 -15.54 6.48 -2.46
CA LYS A 19 -14.94 7.74 -2.92
C LYS A 19 -13.63 8.06 -2.17
N TRP A 20 -13.64 7.93 -0.85
CA TRP A 20 -12.44 8.13 -0.03
C TRP A 20 -11.33 7.15 -0.41
N LEU A 21 -11.71 5.90 -0.71
CA LEU A 21 -10.79 4.86 -1.11
C LEU A 21 -10.16 5.18 -2.47
N LEU A 22 -10.97 5.63 -3.43
CA LEU A 22 -10.48 6.10 -4.72
C LEU A 22 -9.55 7.30 -4.58
N MET A 23 -9.86 8.24 -3.70
CA MET A 23 -8.97 9.38 -3.42
C MET A 23 -7.63 8.90 -2.85
N ALA A 24 -7.63 7.98 -1.90
CA ALA A 24 -6.39 7.43 -1.34
C ALA A 24 -5.57 6.64 -2.37
N MET A 25 -6.20 5.91 -3.30
CA MET A 25 -5.51 5.27 -4.43
C MET A 25 -4.88 6.29 -5.39
N ILE A 26 -5.57 7.41 -5.66
CA ILE A 26 -5.03 8.52 -6.46
C ILE A 26 -3.81 9.14 -5.76
N LEU A 27 -3.89 9.41 -4.45
CA LEU A 27 -2.75 9.95 -3.70
C LEU A 27 -1.57 8.98 -3.68
N ALA A 28 -1.80 7.68 -3.52
CA ALA A 28 -0.74 6.67 -3.60
C ALA A 28 -0.07 6.69 -4.98
N SER A 29 -0.87 6.74 -6.05
CA SER A 29 -0.36 6.84 -7.42
C SER A 29 0.44 8.14 -7.63
N ALA A 30 -0.06 9.27 -7.12
CA ALA A 30 0.64 10.54 -7.16
C ALA A 30 1.97 10.49 -6.40
N GLY A 31 2.04 9.82 -5.25
CA GLY A 31 3.29 9.61 -4.51
C GLY A 31 4.34 8.84 -5.32
N ILE A 32 3.93 7.82 -6.09
CA ILE A 32 4.82 7.10 -7.02
C ILE A 32 5.30 8.04 -8.12
N LEU A 33 4.39 8.77 -8.78
CA LEU A 33 4.75 9.70 -9.86
C LEU A 33 5.68 10.82 -9.38
N MET A 34 5.40 11.41 -8.23
CA MET A 34 6.27 12.38 -7.58
C MET A 34 7.66 11.81 -7.36
N LYS A 35 7.74 10.54 -6.93
CA LYS A 35 9.02 9.89 -6.73
C LYS A 35 9.78 9.66 -8.04
N MET A 36 9.08 9.30 -9.11
CA MET A 36 9.66 9.16 -10.45
C MET A 36 10.20 10.49 -11.00
N TRP A 37 9.63 11.62 -10.60
CA TRP A 37 10.12 12.97 -10.93
C TRP A 37 11.12 13.54 -9.92
N ALA A 38 11.67 12.71 -9.03
CA ALA A 38 12.63 13.12 -8.01
C ALA A 38 12.11 14.24 -7.07
N LEU A 39 10.79 14.39 -6.93
CA LEU A 39 10.22 15.39 -6.04
C LEU A 39 10.46 14.99 -4.57
N PRO A 40 10.98 15.92 -3.75
CA PRO A 40 11.15 15.66 -2.33
C PRO A 40 9.77 15.39 -1.70
N ALA A 41 9.71 14.42 -0.78
CA ALA A 41 8.49 13.90 -0.13
C ALA A 41 7.62 12.90 -0.90
N GLY A 42 7.89 12.57 -2.18
CA GLY A 42 7.10 11.58 -2.93
C GLY A 42 6.96 10.23 -2.22
N GLY A 43 8.04 9.76 -1.58
CA GLY A 43 8.00 8.52 -0.81
C GLY A 43 7.17 8.58 0.48
N PHE A 44 7.12 9.75 1.14
CA PHE A 44 6.25 9.96 2.31
C PHE A 44 4.78 9.95 1.90
N VAL A 45 4.43 10.70 0.84
CA VAL A 45 3.05 10.74 0.30
C VAL A 45 2.58 9.35 -0.08
N PHE A 46 3.44 8.57 -0.75
CA PHE A 46 3.13 7.19 -1.11
C PHE A 46 2.87 6.32 0.13
N VAL A 47 3.82 6.22 1.06
CA VAL A 47 3.70 5.36 2.24
C VAL A 47 2.51 5.75 3.11
N PHE A 48 2.29 7.06 3.31
CA PHE A 48 1.15 7.57 4.07
C PHE A 48 -0.18 7.18 3.41
N SER A 49 -0.29 7.30 2.09
CA SER A 49 -1.51 6.94 1.37
C SER A 49 -1.80 5.44 1.42
N ILE A 50 -0.77 4.60 1.31
CA ILE A 50 -0.91 3.14 1.47
C ILE A 50 -1.33 2.80 2.91
N LEU A 51 -0.80 3.50 3.91
CA LEU A 51 -1.20 3.32 5.31
C LEU A 51 -2.68 3.68 5.52
N VAL A 52 -3.12 4.80 4.94
CA VAL A 52 -4.54 5.20 4.98
C VAL A 52 -5.41 4.13 4.32
N LEU A 53 -5.02 3.60 3.16
CA LEU A 53 -5.73 2.49 2.52
C LEU A 53 -5.82 1.26 3.43
N ALA A 54 -4.72 0.86 4.07
CA ALA A 54 -4.72 -0.26 5.01
C ALA A 54 -5.71 -0.02 6.17
N VAL A 55 -5.69 1.15 6.79
CA VAL A 55 -6.63 1.52 7.86
C VAL A 55 -8.08 1.48 7.37
N MET A 56 -8.36 2.01 6.17
CA MET A 56 -9.69 1.95 5.58
C MET A 56 -10.19 0.51 5.43
N PHE A 57 -9.34 -0.42 5.00
CA PHE A 57 -9.73 -1.82 4.90
C PHE A 57 -9.89 -2.51 6.27
N VAL A 58 -9.14 -2.11 7.30
CA VAL A 58 -9.41 -2.55 8.67
C VAL A 58 -10.80 -2.11 9.12
N VAL A 59 -11.19 -0.86 8.82
CA VAL A 59 -12.56 -0.39 9.07
C VAL A 59 -13.59 -1.21 8.26
N GLN A 60 -13.29 -1.54 7.01
CA GLN A 60 -14.16 -2.40 6.18
C GLN A 60 -14.32 -3.81 6.76
N ILE A 61 -13.30 -4.38 7.39
CA ILE A 61 -13.39 -5.65 8.13
C ILE A 61 -14.40 -5.52 9.28
N ALA A 62 -14.24 -4.49 10.12
CA ALA A 62 -15.14 -4.24 11.26
C ALA A 62 -16.60 -4.04 10.79
N LEU A 63 -16.79 -3.28 9.71
CA LEU A 63 -18.11 -3.08 9.13
C LEU A 63 -18.70 -4.37 8.56
N SER A 64 -17.89 -5.20 7.91
CA SER A 64 -18.34 -6.48 7.36
C SER A 64 -18.92 -7.38 8.46
N PHE A 65 -18.36 -7.36 9.67
CA PHE A 65 -18.95 -8.07 10.82
C PHE A 65 -20.30 -7.49 11.26
N VAL A 66 -20.49 -6.17 11.22
CA VAL A 66 -21.80 -5.55 11.49
C VAL A 66 -22.85 -5.99 10.45
N TYR A 67 -22.43 -6.16 9.19
CA TYR A 67 -23.31 -6.61 8.10
C TYR A 67 -23.61 -8.13 8.10
N ILE A 68 -23.00 -8.91 8.98
CA ILE A 68 -23.17 -10.38 9.01
C ILE A 68 -24.63 -10.79 9.19
N VAL A 69 -25.40 -9.96 9.91
CA VAL A 69 -26.84 -10.17 10.18
C VAL A 69 -27.68 -10.09 8.89
N SER A 70 -27.24 -9.35 7.88
CA SER A 70 -27.97 -9.18 6.61
C SER A 70 -27.58 -10.21 5.55
N ASN A 71 -26.30 -10.58 5.45
CA ASN A 71 -25.85 -11.58 4.49
C ASN A 71 -24.46 -12.15 4.88
N VAL A 72 -24.46 -13.27 5.62
CA VAL A 72 -23.23 -13.90 6.15
C VAL A 72 -22.18 -14.15 5.06
N ARG A 73 -22.60 -14.62 3.88
CA ARG A 73 -21.65 -14.93 2.78
C ARG A 73 -20.95 -13.69 2.25
N LEU A 74 -21.69 -12.59 2.04
CA LEU A 74 -21.11 -11.34 1.55
C LEU A 74 -20.24 -10.67 2.61
N ALA A 75 -20.62 -10.75 3.88
CA ALA A 75 -19.85 -10.26 5.02
C ALA A 75 -18.52 -11.01 5.17
N LEU A 76 -18.53 -12.35 5.12
CA LEU A 76 -17.31 -13.17 5.18
C LEU A 76 -16.38 -12.89 4.00
N LEU A 77 -16.94 -12.80 2.78
CA LEU A 77 -16.17 -12.44 1.60
C LEU A 77 -15.54 -11.05 1.75
N GLY A 78 -16.33 -10.06 2.18
CA GLY A 78 -15.89 -8.69 2.43
C GLY A 78 -14.73 -8.65 3.42
N SER A 79 -14.88 -9.29 4.57
CA SER A 79 -13.86 -9.36 5.63
C SER A 79 -12.59 -10.06 5.16
N PHE A 80 -12.71 -11.25 4.55
CA PHE A 80 -11.56 -12.04 4.09
C PHE A 80 -10.77 -11.32 2.98
N CYS A 81 -11.46 -10.75 2.01
CA CYS A 81 -10.83 -9.98 0.93
C CYS A 81 -10.18 -8.70 1.44
N SER A 82 -10.83 -8.01 2.38
CA SER A 82 -10.26 -6.80 3.01
C SER A 82 -9.01 -7.15 3.81
N LEU A 83 -8.98 -8.29 4.50
CA LEU A 83 -7.80 -8.76 5.23
C LEU A 83 -6.64 -9.05 4.26
N GLY A 84 -6.90 -9.70 3.13
CA GLY A 84 -5.90 -9.90 2.07
C GLY A 84 -5.31 -8.57 1.57
N LEU A 85 -6.16 -7.56 1.36
CA LEU A 85 -5.74 -6.22 0.95
C LEU A 85 -4.92 -5.50 2.02
N VAL A 86 -5.31 -5.57 3.30
CA VAL A 86 -4.54 -5.00 4.42
C VAL A 86 -3.14 -5.58 4.46
N MET A 87 -3.04 -6.91 4.39
CA MET A 87 -1.75 -7.61 4.40
C MET A 87 -0.89 -7.18 3.21
N ALA A 88 -1.47 -7.07 2.01
CA ALA A 88 -0.78 -6.59 0.81
C ALA A 88 -0.26 -5.16 0.95
N PHE A 89 -1.06 -4.23 1.47
CA PHE A 89 -0.61 -2.86 1.72
C PHE A 89 0.48 -2.79 2.79
N LEU A 90 0.38 -3.56 3.87
CA LEU A 90 1.42 -3.62 4.89
C LEU A 90 2.73 -4.19 4.34
N ALA A 91 2.66 -5.24 3.52
CA ALA A 91 3.84 -5.82 2.88
C ALA A 91 4.54 -4.81 1.95
N ILE A 92 3.76 -4.02 1.20
CA ILE A 92 4.26 -2.92 0.37
C ILE A 92 4.96 -1.87 1.25
N ILE A 93 4.33 -1.42 2.33
CA ILE A 93 4.92 -0.44 3.26
C ILE A 93 6.26 -0.96 3.81
N PHE A 94 6.29 -2.19 4.31
CA PHE A 94 7.51 -2.77 4.89
C PHE A 94 8.64 -2.89 3.88
N ARG A 95 8.32 -3.25 2.63
CA ARG A 95 9.30 -3.29 1.53
C ARG A 95 9.90 -1.92 1.27
N TYR A 96 9.09 -0.88 1.14
CA TYR A 96 9.57 0.48 0.82
C TYR A 96 10.21 1.22 2.01
N GLN A 97 9.95 0.77 3.24
CA GLN A 97 10.68 1.19 4.43
C GLN A 97 11.97 0.40 4.67
N VAL A 98 12.29 -0.60 3.82
CA VAL A 98 13.46 -1.47 3.93
C VAL A 98 13.52 -2.16 5.30
N TRP A 99 12.36 -2.56 5.82
CA TRP A 99 12.29 -3.26 7.10
C TRP A 99 12.69 -4.73 6.93
N PHE A 100 13.61 -5.23 7.75
CA PHE A 100 14.23 -6.55 7.55
C PHE A 100 13.24 -7.72 7.32
N GLY A 101 12.08 -7.70 7.97
CA GLY A 101 11.06 -8.75 7.81
C GLY A 101 10.11 -8.57 6.61
N TRP A 102 10.39 -7.67 5.66
CA TRP A 102 9.53 -7.46 4.48
C TRP A 102 9.37 -8.73 3.64
N GLN A 103 10.40 -9.57 3.56
CA GLN A 103 10.39 -10.83 2.82
C GLN A 103 9.43 -11.85 3.43
N ILE A 104 9.48 -12.00 4.77
CA ILE A 104 8.56 -12.87 5.52
C ILE A 104 7.12 -12.37 5.35
N MET A 105 6.93 -11.05 5.43
CA MET A 105 5.61 -10.47 5.27
C MET A 105 5.04 -10.72 3.89
N LEU A 106 5.84 -10.56 2.82
CA LEU A 106 5.42 -10.92 1.46
C LEU A 106 5.14 -12.41 1.29
N LEU A 107 5.96 -13.29 1.89
CA LEU A 107 5.77 -14.74 1.82
C LEU A 107 4.42 -15.18 2.40
N ILE A 108 3.99 -14.57 3.50
CA ILE A 108 2.68 -14.85 4.13
C ILE A 108 1.55 -14.17 3.34
N THR A 109 1.80 -12.95 2.89
CA THR A 109 0.79 -12.11 2.24
C THR A 109 0.42 -12.62 0.85
N MET A 110 1.38 -13.10 0.05
CA MET A 110 1.12 -13.53 -1.33
C MET A 110 0.11 -14.68 -1.43
N PRO A 111 0.25 -15.80 -0.70
CA PRO A 111 -0.76 -16.87 -0.69
C PRO A 111 -2.13 -16.38 -0.22
N MET A 112 -2.17 -15.55 0.82
CA MET A 112 -3.42 -15.02 1.36
C MET A 112 -4.13 -14.07 0.38
N TYR A 113 -3.36 -13.21 -0.28
CA TYR A 113 -3.83 -12.30 -1.32
C TYR A 113 -4.34 -13.07 -2.54
N PHE A 114 -3.61 -14.08 -2.99
CA PHE A 114 -4.02 -14.90 -4.12
C PHE A 114 -5.28 -15.71 -3.80
N LEU A 115 -5.34 -16.34 -2.62
CA LEU A 115 -6.51 -17.08 -2.17
C LEU A 115 -7.74 -16.17 -2.07
N SER A 116 -7.61 -14.97 -1.51
CA SER A 116 -8.71 -14.00 -1.44
C SER A 116 -9.16 -13.51 -2.82
N ALA A 117 -8.22 -13.29 -3.75
CA ALA A 117 -8.55 -12.96 -5.14
C ALA A 117 -9.32 -14.10 -5.83
N LEU A 118 -8.90 -15.35 -5.65
CA LEU A 118 -9.61 -16.53 -6.20
C LEU A 118 -11.04 -16.63 -5.65
N VAL A 119 -11.21 -16.45 -4.34
CA VAL A 119 -12.53 -16.47 -3.70
C VAL A 119 -13.41 -15.33 -4.23
N LEU A 120 -12.85 -14.13 -4.42
CA LEU A 120 -13.57 -13.00 -5.00
C LEU A 120 -14.02 -13.28 -6.44
N VAL A 121 -13.14 -13.79 -7.29
CA VAL A 121 -13.44 -14.14 -8.69
C VAL A 121 -14.50 -15.26 -8.75
N TYR A 122 -14.33 -16.31 -7.96
CA TYR A 122 -15.31 -17.40 -7.88
C TYR A 122 -16.70 -16.88 -7.51
N PHE A 123 -16.77 -15.99 -6.53
CA PHE A 123 -18.03 -15.40 -6.08
C PHE A 123 -18.69 -14.51 -7.14
N LEU A 124 -17.90 -13.74 -7.89
CA LEU A 124 -18.40 -12.90 -8.99
C LEU A 124 -18.99 -13.73 -10.14
N ILE A 125 -18.34 -14.85 -10.50
CA ILE A 125 -18.79 -15.72 -11.60
C ILE A 125 -20.07 -16.48 -11.22
N HIS A 126 -20.18 -16.97 -9.98
CA HIS A 126 -21.28 -17.88 -9.60
C HIS A 126 -22.57 -17.16 -9.16
N LYS A 127 -22.54 -15.85 -8.93
CA LYS A 127 -23.72 -15.09 -8.51
C LYS A 127 -24.47 -14.49 -9.71
N LYS A 128 -25.53 -15.20 -10.14
CA LYS A 128 -26.38 -14.79 -11.27
C LYS A 128 -27.22 -13.51 -11.06
N LYS A 129 -27.52 -13.11 -9.81
CA LYS A 129 -28.32 -11.91 -9.52
C LYS A 129 -27.78 -11.18 -8.29
N PHE A 130 -27.09 -10.07 -8.53
CA PHE A 130 -26.75 -9.10 -7.48
C PHE A 130 -27.77 -7.97 -7.47
N HIS A 131 -28.21 -7.55 -6.29
CA HIS A 131 -28.82 -6.22 -6.19
C HIS A 131 -27.78 -5.17 -6.56
N LEU A 132 -28.19 -4.11 -7.25
CA LEU A 132 -27.29 -3.05 -7.75
C LEU A 132 -26.36 -2.49 -6.66
N SER A 133 -26.85 -2.35 -5.42
CA SER A 133 -26.04 -1.90 -4.28
C SER A 133 -24.92 -2.89 -3.92
N GLN A 134 -25.22 -4.20 -3.87
CA GLN A 134 -24.23 -5.24 -3.58
C GLN A 134 -23.15 -5.31 -4.66
N TYR A 135 -23.54 -5.16 -5.92
CA TYR A 135 -22.61 -5.11 -7.04
C TYR A 135 -21.68 -3.88 -6.94
N LYS A 136 -22.23 -2.71 -6.65
CA LYS A 136 -21.43 -1.49 -6.44
C LYS A 136 -20.43 -1.66 -5.29
N PHE A 137 -20.86 -2.23 -4.17
CA PHE A 137 -19.99 -2.54 -3.04
C PHE A 137 -18.85 -3.48 -3.46
N LEU A 138 -19.17 -4.61 -4.11
CA LEU A 138 -18.17 -5.59 -4.55
C LEU A 138 -17.17 -4.98 -5.53
N VAL A 139 -17.65 -4.29 -6.56
CA VAL A 139 -16.76 -3.79 -7.61
C VAL A 139 -15.93 -2.62 -7.10
N LYS A 140 -16.56 -1.59 -6.53
CA LYS A 140 -15.84 -0.36 -6.12
C LYS A 140 -14.97 -0.56 -4.90
N ASN A 141 -15.40 -1.37 -3.92
CA ASN A 141 -14.73 -1.47 -2.62
C ASN A 141 -13.90 -2.75 -2.46
N LEU A 142 -14.01 -3.73 -3.38
CA LEU A 142 -13.11 -4.89 -3.38
C LEU A 142 -12.36 -5.03 -4.70
N VAL A 143 -13.06 -5.17 -5.84
CA VAL A 143 -12.40 -5.52 -7.12
C VAL A 143 -11.42 -4.44 -7.56
N VAL A 144 -11.84 -3.18 -7.60
CA VAL A 144 -10.97 -2.06 -8.00
C VAL A 144 -9.72 -1.99 -7.10
N PRO A 145 -9.85 -2.05 -5.75
CA PRO A 145 -8.71 -2.14 -4.85
C PRO A 145 -7.80 -3.36 -5.09
N PHE A 146 -8.35 -4.55 -5.38
CA PHE A 146 -7.54 -5.71 -5.73
C PHE A 146 -6.73 -5.48 -7.01
N VAL A 147 -7.34 -4.93 -8.05
CA VAL A 147 -6.61 -4.63 -9.28
C VAL A 147 -5.52 -3.59 -9.00
N PHE A 148 -5.85 -2.54 -8.25
CA PHE A 148 -4.89 -1.51 -7.87
C PHE A 148 -3.70 -2.05 -7.07
N THR A 149 -3.96 -2.84 -6.02
CA THR A 149 -2.91 -3.44 -5.19
C THR A 149 -2.06 -4.44 -5.97
N MET A 150 -2.65 -5.18 -6.91
CA MET A 150 -1.90 -6.06 -7.81
C MET A 150 -0.93 -5.27 -8.70
N LEU A 151 -1.38 -4.14 -9.26
CA LEU A 151 -0.50 -3.22 -9.99
C LEU A 151 0.61 -2.67 -9.09
N LEU A 152 0.29 -2.26 -7.86
CA LEU A 152 1.30 -1.79 -6.91
C LEU A 152 2.33 -2.85 -6.54
N LEU A 153 1.91 -4.10 -6.35
CA LEU A 153 2.81 -5.22 -6.09
C LEU A 153 3.76 -5.42 -7.27
N LEU A 154 3.24 -5.42 -8.50
CA LEU A 154 4.07 -5.51 -9.72
C LEU A 154 5.08 -4.36 -9.80
N VAL A 155 4.60 -3.12 -9.62
CA VAL A 155 5.45 -1.91 -9.58
C VAL A 155 6.52 -2.03 -8.49
N SER A 156 6.19 -2.62 -7.34
CA SER A 156 7.15 -2.82 -6.25
C SER A 156 8.29 -3.80 -6.57
N PHE A 157 8.08 -4.73 -7.50
CA PHE A 157 9.15 -5.61 -7.98
C PHE A 157 10.05 -4.93 -9.00
N VAL A 158 9.53 -3.96 -9.75
CA VAL A 158 10.28 -3.22 -10.78
C VAL A 158 11.07 -2.05 -10.18
N LEU A 159 10.49 -1.32 -9.21
CA LEU A 159 11.17 -0.21 -8.53
C LEU A 159 12.01 -0.71 -7.35
N SER A 160 13.27 -0.27 -7.29
CA SER A 160 14.13 -0.55 -6.14
C SER A 160 13.59 0.16 -4.88
N PRO A 161 13.47 -0.55 -3.74
CA PRO A 161 13.00 0.05 -2.49
C PRO A 161 13.94 1.16 -1.97
N ASP A 162 15.22 1.12 -2.34
CA ASP A 162 16.22 2.13 -1.95
C ASP A 162 15.85 3.53 -2.41
N THR A 163 15.16 3.63 -3.56
CA THR A 163 14.69 4.92 -4.07
C THR A 163 13.81 5.60 -3.03
N PHE A 164 12.90 4.88 -2.37
CA PHE A 164 11.97 5.43 -1.39
C PHE A 164 12.63 5.63 -0.01
N TYR A 165 13.55 4.74 0.39
CA TYR A 165 14.21 4.74 1.69
C TYR A 165 15.00 6.01 2.00
N GLU A 166 15.62 6.65 1.00
CA GLU A 166 16.36 7.90 1.21
C GLU A 166 15.53 9.02 1.84
N THR A 167 14.20 8.98 1.64
CA THR A 167 13.25 9.91 2.25
C THR A 167 13.19 9.75 3.77
N PHE A 168 13.42 8.55 4.28
CA PHE A 168 13.29 8.18 5.68
C PHE A 168 14.63 8.09 6.42
N LYS A 169 15.76 8.34 5.74
CA LYS A 169 17.08 8.28 6.36
C LYS A 169 17.22 9.40 7.42
N PRO A 170 17.54 9.07 8.68
CA PRO A 170 17.71 10.07 9.73
C PRO A 170 18.73 11.13 9.34
N ARG A 171 18.44 12.41 9.63
CA ARG A 171 19.33 13.54 9.30
C ARG A 171 20.72 13.37 9.92
N GLU A 172 20.83 12.69 11.06
CA GLU A 172 22.08 12.42 11.75
C GLU A 172 22.98 11.46 10.96
N ILE A 173 22.41 10.36 10.43
CA ILE A 173 23.14 9.42 9.57
C ILE A 173 23.61 10.12 8.29
N LYS A 174 22.82 11.06 7.76
CA LYS A 174 23.20 11.87 6.59
C LYS A 174 24.36 12.83 6.90
N LYS A 175 24.42 13.38 8.12
CA LYS A 175 25.53 14.21 8.60
C LYS A 175 26.80 13.39 8.83
N GLU A 176 26.69 12.20 9.43
CA GLU A 176 27.84 11.32 9.62
C GLU A 176 28.44 10.82 8.32
N LEU A 177 27.62 10.48 7.33
CA LEU A 177 28.08 10.10 5.99
C LEU A 177 28.84 11.22 5.30
N ARG A 178 28.38 12.47 5.41
CA ARG A 178 29.11 13.63 4.87
C ARG A 178 30.46 13.81 5.55
N LYS A 179 30.50 13.73 6.89
CA LYS A 179 31.76 13.81 7.64
C LYS A 179 32.75 12.71 7.25
N LYS A 180 32.27 11.47 7.07
CA LYS A 180 33.13 10.36 6.62
C LYS A 180 33.64 10.53 5.18
N GLN A 181 32.80 11.07 4.29
CA GLN A 181 33.21 11.39 2.92
C GLN A 181 34.24 12.51 2.88
N GLU A 182 34.03 13.59 3.65
CA GLU A 182 34.99 14.69 3.79
C GLU A 182 36.34 14.21 4.34
N GLN A 183 36.34 13.32 5.35
CA GLN A 183 37.57 12.71 5.88
C GLN A 183 38.30 11.82 4.87
N GLN A 184 37.58 11.00 4.09
CA GLN A 184 38.20 10.18 3.05
C GLN A 184 38.77 11.02 1.90
N GLN A 185 38.13 12.14 1.59
CA GLN A 185 38.59 13.06 0.55
C GLN A 185 39.88 13.78 0.99
N GLN A 186 39.92 14.23 2.25
CA GLN A 186 41.12 14.81 2.85
C GLN A 186 42.29 13.81 2.92
N GLN A 187 42.04 12.54 3.22
CA GLN A 187 43.07 11.49 3.19
C GLN A 187 43.62 11.25 1.78
N ARG A 188 42.79 11.37 0.73
CA ARG A 188 43.27 11.25 -0.66
C ARG A 188 44.06 12.47 -1.13
N GLU A 189 43.70 13.66 -0.69
CA GLU A 189 44.42 14.90 -1.04
C GLU A 189 45.76 15.03 -0.30
N GLY A 190 45.84 14.56 0.94
CA GLY A 190 47.08 14.50 1.73
C GLY A 190 48.06 13.41 1.32
N GLN A 191 47.69 12.56 0.35
CA GLN A 191 48.50 11.45 -0.15
C GLN A 191 48.89 11.65 -1.63
N LYS A 192 49.03 12.91 -2.08
CA LYS A 192 49.79 13.18 -3.31
C LYS A 192 51.25 12.78 -3.04
N PRO A 193 51.83 11.84 -3.80
CA PRO A 193 53.26 11.62 -3.72
C PRO A 193 53.95 12.92 -4.12
N ASP A 194 54.86 13.39 -3.29
CA ASP A 194 55.86 14.34 -3.72
C ASP A 194 56.60 13.69 -4.89
N GLU A 195 56.22 14.03 -6.12
CA GLU A 195 57.09 13.89 -7.28
C GLU A 195 58.27 14.82 -7.05
N GLN A 196 59.22 14.37 -6.21
CA GLN A 196 60.55 14.92 -6.12
C GLN A 196 61.29 14.55 -7.42
N TYR A 197 61.20 15.49 -8.35
CA TYR A 197 62.15 15.88 -9.38
C TYR A 197 63.43 15.04 -9.50
N GLU A 198 63.59 14.45 -10.70
CA GLU A 198 64.87 14.05 -11.29
C GLU A 198 65.91 15.18 -11.18
N ILE A 199 67.10 14.85 -10.65
CA ILE A 199 68.41 15.33 -11.14
C ILE A 199 69.41 14.19 -10.99
#